data_AF-A0A7X8IFQ2-F1
#
_entry.id   AF-A0A7X8IFQ2-F1
#
_cell.length_a   1.000
_cell.length_b   1.000
_cell.length_c   1.000
_cell.angle_alpha   90.00
_cell.angle_beta   90.00
_cell.angle_gamma   90.00
#
_symmetry.space_group_name_H-M   'P 1'
#
loop_
_entity.id
_entity.type
_entity.pdbx_description
1 polymer ?
#
loop_
_entity_poly.entity_id
_entity_poly.type
_entity_poly.pdbx_seq_one_letter_code
_entity_poly.pdbx_strand_id
1 'polypeptide(L)'
;MKKSTFILMFICMNLALFAAPASKVIEEWEMLSEDEKWLCLLSEPFVCAQKQSLTTVNPEPKNKGRVSKGHLQNGWNLHSKKDVLNLVDKYKNDKWGDNRNFIEANAFYEKYPDYSIEEIATIECLELSQIISLYFYAETKDKMGAHGLFALDAVRILTVLRWSVAAGWLSETEAVETAKPLIKQILVSYDSWEDYAVHFALGWCYYTVYWGYDLSANQKSIVTEIKKYNTSTKSSRKPTQLISHDIKFPADNLNDSTILTYDDAIYHPGKDAEKWYLIRKGSYNGEKSLLASEKANYKSLLKEKSYIPAVAFLQAENLFGTENYTEISNYAKAFEKVKHKSYLYHEFYIWYGLMLLAENQSEQMLSLISNLENEKSYYYLNSFYKILKISEIMNNIEEGGLKNNSEYILTSTENYATEAVENLKIAKEQLPLKGDLQKIISVTSMFMNFHLFSIYSECAYMYYEARDLEKAIFYLEKAEENFALIDKSNTEFFNNEDIKNSKEKIDEIKNFVQKRYKKNENNDKDNIKIKKDLPKDVAI
;
A
#
# COMPACT_ATOMS: atom_id res chain seq x y z
N MET A 1 -15.72 51.32 47.68
CA MET A 1 -16.58 50.84 46.58
C MET A 1 -15.82 50.56 45.27
N LYS A 2 -15.26 51.54 44.55
CA LYS A 2 -14.76 51.34 43.15
C LYS A 2 -13.79 50.15 42.90
N LYS A 3 -12.90 49.76 43.83
CA LYS A 3 -11.99 48.61 43.62
C LYS A 3 -12.71 47.25 43.59
N SER A 4 -13.75 47.05 44.42
CA SER A 4 -14.45 45.76 44.54
C SER A 4 -15.20 45.40 43.26
N THR A 5 -15.87 46.37 42.63
CA THR A 5 -16.57 46.18 41.35
C THR A 5 -15.62 45.82 40.22
N PHE A 6 -14.42 46.39 40.21
CA PHE A 6 -13.41 46.13 39.18
C PHE A 6 -12.86 44.70 39.28
N ILE A 7 -12.60 44.21 40.50
CA ILE A 7 -12.20 42.82 40.75
C ILE A 7 -13.31 41.85 40.34
N LEU A 8 -14.58 42.16 40.65
CA LEU A 8 -15.71 41.32 40.27
C LEU A 8 -15.87 41.24 38.74
N MET A 9 -15.76 42.37 38.02
CA MET A 9 -15.72 42.38 36.54
C MET A 9 -14.55 41.56 35.99
N PHE A 10 -13.36 41.65 36.58
CA PHE A 10 -12.20 40.89 36.13
C PHE A 10 -12.40 39.39 36.31
N ILE A 11 -12.98 38.96 37.43
CA ILE A 11 -13.34 37.56 37.70
C ILE A 11 -14.41 37.08 36.70
N CYS A 12 -15.47 37.86 36.45
CA CYS A 12 -16.50 37.51 35.47
C CYS A 12 -15.98 37.45 34.03
N MET A 13 -15.09 38.36 33.62
CA MET A 13 -14.48 38.32 32.29
C MET A 13 -13.57 37.11 32.11
N ASN A 14 -12.79 36.74 33.14
CA ASN A 14 -11.97 35.52 33.08
C ASN A 14 -12.84 34.25 33.06
N LEU A 15 -13.91 34.19 33.85
CA LEU A 15 -14.88 33.08 33.79
C LEU A 15 -15.53 32.95 32.41
N ALA A 16 -15.91 34.07 31.77
CA ALA A 16 -16.44 34.06 30.39
C ALA A 16 -15.39 33.58 29.37
N LEU A 17 -14.13 34.02 29.50
CA LEU A 17 -13.02 33.57 28.65
C LEU A 17 -12.73 32.06 28.77
N PHE A 18 -12.92 31.46 29.94
CA PHE A 18 -12.80 30.01 30.13
C PHE A 18 -14.07 29.21 29.78
N ALA A 19 -15.24 29.85 29.72
CA ALA A 19 -16.50 29.21 29.31
C ALA A 19 -16.67 29.14 27.78
N ALA A 20 -16.19 30.15 27.04
CA ALA A 20 -16.38 30.27 25.59
C ALA A 20 -15.94 29.06 24.72
N PRO A 21 -14.88 28.28 25.05
CA PRO A 21 -14.53 27.09 24.28
C PRO A 21 -15.55 25.95 24.45
N ALA A 22 -16.27 25.90 25.58
CA ALA A 22 -17.24 24.87 25.87
C ALA A 22 -18.59 25.14 25.21
N SER A 23 -19.08 26.39 25.22
CA SER A 23 -20.36 26.73 24.59
C SER A 23 -20.32 26.50 23.08
N LYS A 24 -19.27 26.98 22.40
CA LYS A 24 -19.13 26.83 20.94
C LYS A 24 -19.09 25.36 20.47
N VAL A 25 -18.53 24.47 21.26
CA VAL A 25 -18.52 23.01 20.99
C VAL A 25 -19.92 22.41 21.09
N ILE A 26 -20.74 22.88 22.05
CA ILE A 26 -22.13 22.48 22.19
C ILE A 26 -22.99 23.10 21.07
N GLU A 27 -22.81 24.39 20.77
CA GLU A 27 -23.52 25.10 19.69
C GLU A 27 -23.31 24.44 18.32
N GLU A 28 -22.06 24.08 17.96
CA GLU A 28 -21.75 23.35 16.72
C GLU A 28 -22.44 21.98 16.67
N TRP A 29 -22.43 21.25 17.78
CA TRP A 29 -23.05 19.93 17.88
C TRP A 29 -24.58 19.98 17.83
N GLU A 30 -25.21 20.90 18.56
CA GLU A 30 -26.67 21.06 18.58
C GLU A 30 -27.23 21.34 17.18
N MET A 31 -26.50 22.10 16.35
CA MET A 31 -26.88 22.43 14.97
C MET A 31 -26.82 21.25 13.97
N LEU A 32 -26.13 20.14 14.28
CA LEU A 32 -26.10 18.96 13.39
C LEU A 32 -27.45 18.23 13.34
N SER A 33 -27.85 17.72 12.17
CA SER A 33 -28.93 16.75 12.05
C SER A 33 -28.57 15.38 12.65
N GLU A 34 -29.55 14.50 12.84
CA GLU A 34 -29.32 13.19 13.47
C GLU A 34 -28.36 12.30 12.66
N ASP A 35 -28.49 12.25 11.33
CA ASP A 35 -27.58 11.52 10.44
C ASP A 35 -26.13 12.06 10.52
N GLU A 36 -25.97 13.38 10.66
CA GLU A 36 -24.66 14.04 10.82
C GLU A 36 -24.03 13.73 12.18
N LYS A 37 -24.84 13.74 13.24
CA LYS A 37 -24.42 13.34 14.58
C LYS A 37 -23.98 11.86 14.60
N TRP A 38 -24.72 10.97 13.95
CA TRP A 38 -24.33 9.56 13.79
C TRP A 38 -23.02 9.39 13.01
N LEU A 39 -22.85 10.09 11.88
CA LEU A 39 -21.59 10.07 11.10
C LEU A 39 -20.40 10.53 11.96
N CYS A 40 -20.58 11.57 12.78
CA CYS A 40 -19.53 12.07 13.67
C CYS A 40 -19.16 11.09 14.80
N LEU A 41 -20.16 10.50 15.48
CA LEU A 41 -19.92 9.57 16.59
C LEU A 41 -19.39 8.20 16.14
N LEU A 42 -19.96 7.63 15.08
CA LEU A 42 -19.53 6.33 14.55
C LEU A 42 -18.16 6.39 13.85
N SER A 43 -17.57 7.58 13.67
CA SER A 43 -16.17 7.77 13.29
C SER A 43 -15.26 8.24 14.44
N GLU A 44 -15.83 8.64 15.58
CA GLU A 44 -15.11 9.20 16.74
C GLU A 44 -13.92 8.33 17.22
N PRO A 45 -14.01 6.99 17.34
CA PRO A 45 -12.91 6.18 17.88
C PRO A 45 -11.57 6.32 17.13
N PHE A 46 -11.62 6.57 15.81
CA PHE A 46 -10.43 6.74 14.96
C PHE A 46 -10.09 8.22 14.73
N VAL A 47 -11.10 9.10 14.62
CA VAL A 47 -10.91 10.56 14.46
C VAL A 47 -10.26 11.19 15.71
N CYS A 48 -10.55 10.68 16.90
CA CYS A 48 -9.90 11.10 18.15
C CYS A 48 -8.39 10.83 18.16
N ALA A 49 -7.94 9.68 17.66
CA ALA A 49 -6.52 9.35 17.57
C ALA A 49 -5.75 10.37 16.70
N GLN A 50 -6.41 10.94 15.68
CA GLN A 50 -5.87 11.99 14.81
C GLN A 50 -6.06 13.43 15.34
N LYS A 51 -6.68 13.60 16.53
CA LYS A 51 -6.90 14.90 17.20
C LYS A 51 -7.72 15.90 16.36
N GLN A 52 -8.66 15.37 15.59
CA GLN A 52 -9.55 16.12 14.69
C GLN A 52 -10.89 16.50 15.35
N SER A 53 -11.72 17.29 14.65
CA SER A 53 -13.03 17.73 15.16
C SER A 53 -14.04 16.59 15.29
N LEU A 54 -14.93 16.68 16.28
CA LEU A 54 -16.05 15.76 16.51
C LEU A 54 -17.42 16.44 16.35
N THR A 55 -17.47 17.77 16.41
CA THR A 55 -18.70 18.58 16.39
C THR A 55 -19.18 18.93 14.98
N THR A 56 -18.45 18.51 13.95
CA THR A 56 -18.62 18.96 12.58
C THR A 56 -18.36 17.81 11.60
N VAL A 57 -19.16 17.69 10.55
CA VAL A 57 -18.97 16.66 9.51
C VAL A 57 -17.58 16.80 8.89
N ASN A 58 -17.22 18.02 8.47
CA ASN A 58 -15.84 18.38 8.16
C ASN A 58 -14.94 18.31 9.43
N PRO A 59 -13.92 17.44 9.48
CA PRO A 59 -13.08 17.24 10.67
C PRO A 59 -11.94 18.27 10.82
N GLU A 60 -11.71 19.16 9.84
CA GLU A 60 -10.64 20.16 9.87
C GLU A 60 -11.10 21.54 10.40
N PRO A 61 -10.42 22.11 11.41
CA PRO A 61 -10.65 23.50 11.78
C PRO A 61 -10.08 24.43 10.71
N LYS A 62 -10.87 25.43 10.28
CA LYS A 62 -10.64 26.34 9.13
C LYS A 62 -9.24 26.99 8.99
N ASN A 63 -8.41 26.96 10.02
CA ASN A 63 -7.08 27.59 10.09
C ASN A 63 -5.90 26.58 10.18
N LYS A 64 -6.11 25.27 10.00
CA LYS A 64 -5.04 24.25 9.93
C LYS A 64 -5.28 23.32 8.74
N GLY A 65 -4.58 23.54 7.63
CA GLY A 65 -4.98 22.98 6.34
C GLY A 65 -4.47 21.57 6.00
N ARG A 66 -5.30 20.85 5.25
CA ARG A 66 -4.99 19.70 4.37
C ARG A 66 -4.46 18.44 5.03
N VAL A 67 -4.61 18.29 6.35
CA VAL A 67 -4.21 17.06 7.08
C VAL A 67 -4.97 15.85 6.55
N SER A 68 -6.29 15.99 6.39
CA SER A 68 -7.20 14.97 5.87
C SER A 68 -6.91 14.60 4.42
N LYS A 69 -6.62 15.62 3.58
CA LYS A 69 -6.18 15.38 2.20
C LYS A 69 -4.85 14.62 2.16
N GLY A 70 -3.91 14.93 3.06
CA GLY A 70 -2.68 14.18 3.25
C GLY A 70 -2.93 12.72 3.64
N HIS A 71 -3.84 12.45 4.57
CA HIS A 71 -4.23 11.07 4.94
C HIS A 71 -4.86 10.31 3.77
N LEU A 72 -5.75 10.95 2.99
CA LEU A 72 -6.39 10.33 1.83
C LEU A 72 -5.37 9.98 0.74
N GLN A 73 -4.51 10.92 0.36
CA GLN A 73 -3.53 10.72 -0.70
C GLN A 73 -2.39 9.78 -0.29
N ASN A 74 -1.81 9.95 0.91
CA ASN A 74 -0.59 9.25 1.30
C ASN A 74 -0.87 7.97 2.12
N GLY A 75 -2.02 7.88 2.80
CA GLY A 75 -2.39 6.74 3.64
C GLY A 75 -3.42 5.80 2.99
N TRP A 76 -4.24 6.31 2.07
CA TRP A 76 -5.29 5.52 1.38
C TRP A 76 -5.13 5.48 -0.14
N ASN A 77 -4.16 6.21 -0.72
CA ASN A 77 -3.94 6.33 -2.17
C ASN A 77 -5.19 6.78 -2.96
N LEU A 78 -5.99 7.68 -2.36
CA LEU A 78 -7.17 8.28 -2.96
C LEU A 78 -6.83 9.71 -3.40
N HIS A 79 -7.15 10.09 -4.64
CA HIS A 79 -6.75 11.38 -5.21
C HIS A 79 -7.95 12.25 -5.66
N SER A 80 -9.14 11.67 -5.69
CA SER A 80 -10.37 12.28 -6.19
C SER A 80 -11.63 11.76 -5.50
N LYS A 81 -12.74 12.49 -5.70
CA LYS A 81 -14.10 12.04 -5.37
C LYS A 81 -14.43 10.65 -5.93
N LYS A 82 -13.96 10.34 -7.14
CA LYS A 82 -14.24 9.06 -7.81
C LYS A 82 -13.61 7.90 -7.04
N ASP A 83 -12.39 8.07 -6.55
CA ASP A 83 -11.67 7.03 -5.81
C ASP A 83 -12.34 6.74 -4.46
N VAL A 84 -12.81 7.80 -3.78
CA VAL A 84 -13.57 7.70 -2.51
C VAL A 84 -14.88 6.93 -2.71
N LEU A 85 -15.66 7.26 -3.74
CA LEU A 85 -16.93 6.56 -4.01
C LEU A 85 -16.68 5.11 -4.46
N ASN A 86 -15.69 4.87 -5.33
CA ASN A 86 -15.27 3.51 -5.71
C ASN A 86 -14.86 2.66 -4.49
N LEU A 87 -14.17 3.26 -3.50
CA LEU A 87 -13.79 2.59 -2.25
C LEU A 87 -15.03 2.22 -1.42
N VAL A 88 -15.98 3.15 -1.26
CA VAL A 88 -17.23 2.91 -0.53
C VAL A 88 -18.06 1.81 -1.21
N ASP A 89 -18.11 1.77 -2.54
CA ASP A 89 -18.87 0.76 -3.27
C ASP A 89 -18.19 -0.62 -3.25
N LYS A 90 -16.84 -0.68 -3.32
CA LYS A 90 -16.09 -1.93 -3.04
C LYS A 90 -16.32 -2.44 -1.62
N TYR A 91 -16.39 -1.54 -0.63
CA TYR A 91 -16.69 -1.92 0.75
C TYR A 91 -18.09 -2.56 0.87
N LYS A 92 -19.10 -1.93 0.25
CA LYS A 92 -20.50 -2.40 0.24
C LYS A 92 -20.68 -3.73 -0.50
N ASN A 93 -20.04 -3.89 -1.66
CA ASN A 93 -20.30 -5.01 -2.57
C ASN A 93 -19.35 -6.20 -2.34
N ASP A 94 -18.05 -5.95 -2.22
CA ASP A 94 -17.00 -6.98 -2.22
C ASP A 94 -16.60 -7.42 -0.80
N LYS A 95 -17.26 -6.88 0.24
CA LYS A 95 -16.88 -6.97 1.66
C LYS A 95 -15.41 -6.60 1.90
N TRP A 96 -14.90 -5.61 1.17
CA TRP A 96 -13.50 -5.20 1.19
C TRP A 96 -13.06 -4.67 2.58
N GLY A 97 -11.75 -4.65 2.84
CA GLY A 97 -11.19 -4.22 4.13
C GLY A 97 -10.59 -5.38 4.95
N ASP A 98 -10.24 -5.10 6.20
CA ASP A 98 -9.61 -6.09 7.08
C ASP A 98 -10.58 -7.21 7.50
N ASN A 99 -11.89 -6.94 7.58
CA ASN A 99 -12.91 -7.97 7.84
C ASN A 99 -12.91 -9.09 6.79
N ARG A 100 -12.50 -8.79 5.55
CA ARG A 100 -12.31 -9.83 4.53
C ARG A 100 -11.25 -10.84 4.96
N ASN A 101 -10.13 -10.37 5.49
CA ASN A 101 -9.01 -11.20 5.94
C ASN A 101 -9.41 -12.11 7.12
N PHE A 102 -10.32 -11.62 7.99
CA PHE A 102 -10.90 -12.41 9.08
C PHE A 102 -11.86 -13.51 8.58
N ILE A 103 -12.67 -13.21 7.55
CA ILE A 103 -13.55 -14.19 6.90
C ILE A 103 -12.73 -15.24 6.11
N GLU A 104 -11.64 -14.84 5.46
CA GLU A 104 -10.71 -15.78 4.81
C GLU A 104 -9.98 -16.66 5.84
N ALA A 105 -9.58 -16.12 6.99
CA ALA A 105 -9.03 -16.91 8.10
C ALA A 105 -10.05 -17.93 8.64
N ASN A 106 -11.32 -17.56 8.77
CA ASN A 106 -12.40 -18.52 9.10
C ASN A 106 -12.47 -19.66 8.08
N ALA A 107 -12.46 -19.35 6.79
CA ALA A 107 -12.55 -20.36 5.72
C ALA A 107 -11.36 -21.33 5.73
N PHE A 108 -10.14 -20.87 6.05
CA PHE A 108 -8.99 -21.76 6.25
C PHE A 108 -9.13 -22.64 7.49
N TYR A 109 -9.65 -22.09 8.60
CA TYR A 109 -9.83 -22.80 9.86
C TYR A 109 -10.92 -23.89 9.76
N GLU A 110 -12.07 -23.58 9.14
CA GLU A 110 -13.16 -24.54 8.88
C GLU A 110 -12.75 -25.65 7.91
N LYS A 111 -11.88 -25.35 6.93
CA LYS A 111 -11.36 -26.31 5.94
C LYS A 111 -10.39 -27.32 6.56
N TYR A 112 -9.76 -26.99 7.68
CA TYR A 112 -8.66 -27.77 8.30
C TYR A 112 -8.78 -27.90 9.84
N PRO A 113 -9.90 -28.44 10.37
CA PRO A 113 -10.17 -28.43 11.81
C PRO A 113 -9.19 -29.27 12.65
N ASP A 114 -8.60 -30.32 12.07
CA ASP A 114 -7.67 -31.23 12.75
C ASP A 114 -6.19 -30.83 12.62
N TYR A 115 -5.88 -29.71 11.95
CA TYR A 115 -4.51 -29.25 11.69
C TYR A 115 -4.11 -28.06 12.56
N SER A 116 -2.83 -27.97 12.93
CA SER A 116 -2.28 -26.75 13.52
C SER A 116 -2.18 -25.63 12.49
N ILE A 117 -2.20 -24.36 12.95
CA ILE A 117 -2.09 -23.19 12.06
C ILE A 117 -0.79 -23.22 11.23
N GLU A 118 0.30 -23.78 11.76
CA GLU A 118 1.57 -23.92 11.04
C GLU A 118 1.53 -25.00 9.95
N GLU A 119 0.72 -26.05 10.11
CA GLU A 119 0.45 -27.03 9.06
C GLU A 119 -0.48 -26.46 7.98
N ILE A 120 -1.52 -25.70 8.36
CA ILE A 120 -2.38 -24.98 7.42
C ILE A 120 -1.54 -24.01 6.57
N ALA A 121 -0.68 -23.22 7.23
CA ALA A 121 0.26 -22.29 6.60
C ALA A 121 1.20 -22.98 5.61
N THR A 122 1.64 -24.21 5.92
CA THR A 122 2.52 -25.00 5.05
C THR A 122 1.74 -25.62 3.88
N ILE A 123 0.54 -26.16 4.12
CA ILE A 123 -0.30 -26.82 3.11
C ILE A 123 -0.81 -25.84 2.06
N GLU A 124 -1.31 -24.68 2.50
CA GLU A 124 -1.86 -23.63 1.63
C GLU A 124 -0.81 -22.61 1.17
N CYS A 125 0.43 -22.73 1.64
CA CYS A 125 1.53 -21.80 1.37
C CYS A 125 1.16 -20.34 1.69
N LEU A 126 0.65 -20.10 2.90
CA LEU A 126 0.12 -18.81 3.32
C LEU A 126 1.22 -17.77 3.54
N GLU A 127 0.92 -16.51 3.23
CA GLU A 127 1.76 -15.36 3.59
C GLU A 127 1.79 -15.12 5.12
N LEU A 128 2.82 -14.41 5.61
CA LEU A 128 2.87 -13.96 7.01
C LEU A 128 1.60 -13.18 7.41
N SER A 129 1.08 -12.32 6.53
CA SER A 129 -0.19 -11.59 6.70
C SER A 129 -1.34 -12.53 7.10
N GLN A 130 -1.54 -13.60 6.33
CA GLN A 130 -2.60 -14.59 6.51
C GLN A 130 -2.40 -15.48 7.74
N ILE A 131 -1.14 -15.83 8.07
CA ILE A 131 -0.80 -16.58 9.30
C ILE A 131 -1.19 -15.76 10.55
N ILE A 132 -0.90 -14.46 10.54
CA ILE A 132 -1.28 -13.53 11.61
C ILE A 132 -2.81 -13.45 11.73
N SER A 133 -3.53 -13.36 10.61
CA SER A 133 -5.00 -13.40 10.60
C SER A 133 -5.57 -14.70 11.16
N LEU A 134 -4.95 -15.85 10.89
CA LEU A 134 -5.34 -17.16 11.42
C LEU A 134 -5.18 -17.26 12.95
N TYR A 135 -4.03 -16.81 13.50
CA TYR A 135 -3.83 -16.79 14.95
C TYR A 135 -4.83 -15.85 15.65
N PHE A 136 -5.02 -14.64 15.11
CA PHE A 136 -5.99 -13.70 15.68
C PHE A 136 -7.42 -14.24 15.60
N TYR A 137 -7.83 -14.81 14.46
CA TYR A 137 -9.15 -15.45 14.31
C TYR A 137 -9.34 -16.57 15.32
N ALA A 138 -8.39 -17.51 15.42
CA ALA A 138 -8.51 -18.69 16.28
C ALA A 138 -8.66 -18.33 17.77
N GLU A 139 -8.06 -17.22 18.21
CA GLU A 139 -8.09 -16.74 19.60
C GLU A 139 -9.24 -15.75 19.90
N THR A 140 -9.96 -15.25 18.90
CA THR A 140 -11.00 -14.21 19.09
C THR A 140 -12.37 -14.52 18.49
N LYS A 141 -12.51 -15.54 17.63
CA LYS A 141 -13.76 -15.93 16.95
C LYS A 141 -14.98 -16.01 17.88
N ASP A 142 -14.83 -16.54 19.09
CA ASP A 142 -15.95 -16.75 20.04
C ASP A 142 -16.44 -15.43 20.67
N LYS A 143 -15.62 -14.37 20.61
CA LYS A 143 -16.00 -12.99 20.96
C LYS A 143 -16.55 -12.23 19.75
N MET A 144 -15.84 -12.30 18.62
CA MET A 144 -16.12 -11.49 17.43
C MET A 144 -17.32 -12.00 16.62
N GLY A 145 -17.67 -13.29 16.77
CA GLY A 145 -18.85 -13.92 16.19
C GLY A 145 -19.04 -13.64 14.70
N ALA A 146 -20.29 -13.35 14.33
CA ALA A 146 -20.67 -12.98 12.96
C ALA A 146 -20.26 -11.53 12.57
N HIS A 147 -19.88 -10.69 13.54
CA HIS A 147 -19.47 -9.30 13.28
C HIS A 147 -18.05 -9.22 12.73
N GLY A 148 -17.16 -10.10 13.20
CA GLY A 148 -15.75 -10.10 12.82
C GLY A 148 -15.11 -8.73 13.07
N LEU A 149 -14.39 -8.20 12.08
CA LEU A 149 -13.77 -6.88 12.13
C LEU A 149 -14.65 -5.77 11.55
N PHE A 150 -15.96 -5.99 11.36
CA PHE A 150 -16.86 -5.02 10.71
C PHE A 150 -16.76 -3.61 11.33
N ALA A 151 -16.69 -3.49 12.66
CA ALA A 151 -16.54 -2.20 13.34
C ALA A 151 -15.27 -1.43 12.93
N LEU A 152 -14.12 -2.11 12.76
CA LEU A 152 -12.86 -1.49 12.36
C LEU A 152 -12.98 -0.79 11.00
N ASP A 153 -13.43 -1.53 9.99
CA ASP A 153 -13.53 -1.00 8.63
C ASP A 153 -14.65 0.04 8.51
N ALA A 154 -15.78 -0.16 9.22
CA ALA A 154 -16.88 0.79 9.22
C ALA A 154 -16.45 2.16 9.78
N VAL A 155 -15.77 2.20 10.94
CA VAL A 155 -15.19 3.43 11.52
C VAL A 155 -14.24 4.13 10.53
N ARG A 156 -13.40 3.35 9.83
CA ARG A 156 -12.44 3.87 8.85
C ARG A 156 -13.12 4.47 7.62
N ILE A 157 -14.12 3.78 7.04
CA ILE A 157 -14.87 4.26 5.86
C ILE A 157 -15.66 5.54 6.20
N LEU A 158 -16.32 5.60 7.36
CA LEU A 158 -16.98 6.82 7.85
C LEU A 158 -15.99 7.98 8.03
N THR A 159 -14.78 7.69 8.51
CA THR A 159 -13.71 8.70 8.62
C THR A 159 -13.22 9.19 7.25
N VAL A 160 -13.05 8.28 6.27
CA VAL A 160 -12.66 8.63 4.89
C VAL A 160 -13.69 9.57 4.24
N LEU A 161 -14.99 9.35 4.48
CA LEU A 161 -16.05 10.27 4.01
C LEU A 161 -15.90 11.67 4.62
N ARG A 162 -15.70 11.77 5.95
CA ARG A 162 -15.45 13.06 6.64
C ARG A 162 -14.19 13.75 6.15
N TRP A 163 -13.08 13.02 5.96
CA TRP A 163 -11.86 13.55 5.36
C TRP A 163 -12.06 14.06 3.93
N SER A 164 -12.95 13.43 3.17
CA SER A 164 -13.23 13.82 1.78
C SER A 164 -13.99 15.15 1.70
N VAL A 165 -14.74 15.51 2.75
CA VAL A 165 -15.26 16.87 2.93
C VAL A 165 -14.13 17.87 3.18
N ALA A 166 -13.23 17.59 4.12
CA ALA A 166 -12.07 18.45 4.40
C ALA A 166 -11.16 18.64 3.16
N ALA A 167 -11.04 17.62 2.31
CA ALA A 167 -10.30 17.68 1.05
C ALA A 167 -11.00 18.48 -0.07
N GLY A 168 -12.28 18.85 0.11
CA GLY A 168 -13.10 19.51 -0.90
C GLY A 168 -13.56 18.59 -2.04
N TRP A 169 -13.65 17.27 -1.79
CA TRP A 169 -14.08 16.26 -2.77
C TRP A 169 -15.55 15.86 -2.61
N LEU A 170 -16.11 16.00 -1.41
CA LEU A 170 -17.54 15.85 -1.11
C LEU A 170 -18.05 17.11 -0.42
N SER A 171 -19.33 17.44 -0.61
CA SER A 171 -20.07 18.28 0.33
C SER A 171 -20.45 17.49 1.59
N GLU A 172 -20.81 18.18 2.67
CA GLU A 172 -21.24 17.52 3.92
C GLU A 172 -22.49 16.66 3.69
N THR A 173 -23.48 17.17 2.94
CA THR A 173 -24.67 16.41 2.53
C THR A 173 -24.32 15.14 1.74
N GLU A 174 -23.41 15.20 0.77
CA GLU A 174 -23.02 14.01 0.00
C GLU A 174 -22.30 12.97 0.86
N ALA A 175 -21.43 13.38 1.79
CA ALA A 175 -20.77 12.48 2.71
C ALA A 175 -21.77 11.79 3.65
N VAL A 176 -22.78 12.53 4.13
CA VAL A 176 -23.86 12.02 4.99
C VAL A 176 -24.74 11.02 4.24
N GLU A 177 -25.32 11.39 3.08
CA GLU A 177 -26.16 10.47 2.29
C GLU A 177 -25.39 9.20 1.86
N THR A 178 -24.10 9.33 1.54
CA THR A 178 -23.24 8.18 1.21
C THR A 178 -23.02 7.24 2.40
N ALA A 179 -23.01 7.79 3.63
CA ALA A 179 -22.81 7.07 4.88
C ALA A 179 -24.06 6.37 5.43
N LYS A 180 -25.28 6.89 5.20
CA LYS A 180 -26.51 6.38 5.84
C LYS A 180 -26.72 4.85 5.77
N PRO A 181 -26.44 4.15 4.64
CA PRO A 181 -26.58 2.70 4.60
C PRO A 181 -25.64 1.98 5.59
N LEU A 182 -24.41 2.48 5.75
CA LEU A 182 -23.42 1.94 6.67
C LEU A 182 -23.74 2.31 8.12
N ILE A 183 -24.16 3.55 8.37
CA ILE A 183 -24.68 3.98 9.69
C ILE A 183 -25.80 3.04 10.12
N LYS A 184 -26.84 2.87 9.27
CA LYS A 184 -27.95 1.96 9.56
C LYS A 184 -27.48 0.52 9.82
N GLN A 185 -26.51 0.01 9.05
CA GLN A 185 -25.97 -1.34 9.26
C GLN A 185 -25.30 -1.48 10.63
N ILE A 186 -24.51 -0.50 11.07
CA ILE A 186 -23.90 -0.50 12.41
C ILE A 186 -24.99 -0.49 13.50
N LEU A 187 -26.01 0.36 13.35
CA LEU A 187 -27.09 0.51 14.33
C LEU A 187 -28.01 -0.72 14.47
N VAL A 188 -27.97 -1.67 13.52
CA VAL A 188 -28.67 -2.97 13.64
C VAL A 188 -27.71 -4.16 13.83
N SER A 189 -26.43 -3.89 14.09
CA SER A 189 -25.40 -4.93 14.31
C SER A 189 -24.91 -5.01 15.75
N TYR A 190 -25.05 -3.96 16.57
CA TYR A 190 -24.46 -3.91 17.92
C TYR A 190 -25.51 -3.45 18.94
N ASP A 191 -25.53 -4.03 20.13
CA ASP A 191 -26.56 -3.72 21.13
C ASP A 191 -26.32 -2.38 21.86
N SER A 192 -25.07 -1.86 21.82
CA SER A 192 -24.71 -0.64 22.56
C SER A 192 -23.46 0.08 22.05
N TRP A 193 -23.26 1.31 22.54
CA TRP A 193 -22.02 2.07 22.40
C TRP A 193 -20.79 1.35 22.96
N GLU A 194 -20.95 0.55 24.02
CA GLU A 194 -19.86 -0.23 24.62
C GLU A 194 -19.46 -1.37 23.69
N ASP A 195 -20.43 -2.19 23.29
CA ASP A 195 -20.26 -3.34 22.42
C ASP A 195 -19.62 -2.98 21.05
N TYR A 196 -20.13 -1.93 20.39
CA TYR A 196 -19.54 -1.40 19.15
C TYR A 196 -18.09 -0.91 19.36
N ALA A 197 -17.81 -0.20 20.44
CA ALA A 197 -16.49 0.33 20.72
C ALA A 197 -15.49 -0.77 21.11
N VAL A 198 -15.95 -1.85 21.73
CA VAL A 198 -15.14 -3.03 22.08
C VAL A 198 -14.80 -3.85 20.83
N HIS A 199 -15.78 -4.09 19.94
CA HIS A 199 -15.53 -4.69 18.63
C HIS A 199 -14.54 -3.88 17.79
N PHE A 200 -14.65 -2.55 17.79
CA PHE A 200 -13.66 -1.66 17.18
C PHE A 200 -12.27 -1.80 17.84
N ALA A 201 -12.20 -1.89 19.17
CA ALA A 201 -10.93 -2.02 19.89
C ALA A 201 -10.22 -3.36 19.63
N LEU A 202 -10.96 -4.47 19.59
CA LEU A 202 -10.41 -5.77 19.16
C LEU A 202 -9.96 -5.72 17.69
N GLY A 203 -10.71 -5.05 16.82
CA GLY A 203 -10.28 -4.79 15.45
C GLY A 203 -9.01 -3.93 15.36
N TRP A 204 -8.83 -2.96 16.25
CA TRP A 204 -7.60 -2.17 16.35
C TRP A 204 -6.40 -3.02 16.80
N CYS A 205 -6.64 -4.05 17.63
CA CYS A 205 -5.64 -5.02 18.03
C CYS A 205 -5.25 -5.95 16.86
N TYR A 206 -6.23 -6.43 16.07
CA TYR A 206 -5.97 -7.12 14.80
C TYR A 206 -5.09 -6.27 13.87
N TYR A 207 -5.51 -5.03 13.58
CA TYR A 207 -4.78 -4.11 12.69
C TYR A 207 -3.35 -3.91 13.17
N THR A 208 -3.17 -3.76 14.49
CA THR A 208 -1.86 -3.61 15.12
C THR A 208 -0.95 -4.81 14.86
N VAL A 209 -1.42 -6.04 15.08
CA VAL A 209 -0.56 -7.24 14.87
C VAL A 209 -0.37 -7.57 13.39
N TYR A 210 -1.38 -7.34 12.55
CA TYR A 210 -1.34 -7.54 11.10
C TYR A 210 -0.29 -6.63 10.42
N TRP A 211 -0.12 -5.40 10.90
CA TRP A 211 0.93 -4.47 10.45
C TRP A 211 2.19 -4.50 11.34
N GLY A 212 2.34 -5.49 12.23
CA GLY A 212 3.54 -5.70 13.04
C GLY A 212 3.87 -4.54 14.00
N TYR A 213 2.87 -3.75 14.41
CA TYR A 213 3.02 -2.65 15.36
C TYR A 213 2.97 -3.17 16.82
N ASP A 214 3.33 -2.31 17.77
CA ASP A 214 3.39 -2.71 19.19
C ASP A 214 2.00 -2.82 19.83
N LEU A 215 1.58 -4.06 20.10
CA LEU A 215 0.27 -4.37 20.69
C LEU A 215 0.09 -3.74 22.07
N SER A 216 1.11 -3.75 22.93
CA SER A 216 1.02 -3.20 24.29
C SER A 216 0.77 -1.69 24.28
N ALA A 217 1.50 -0.95 23.43
CA ALA A 217 1.32 0.49 23.28
C ALA A 217 -0.04 0.84 22.64
N ASN A 218 -0.40 0.20 21.52
CA ASN A 218 -1.61 0.53 20.77
C ASN A 218 -2.90 0.13 21.52
N GLN A 219 -2.95 -1.07 22.11
CA GLN A 219 -4.10 -1.56 22.87
C GLN A 219 -4.35 -0.66 24.09
N LYS A 220 -3.29 -0.29 24.83
CA LYS A 220 -3.41 0.66 25.94
C LYS A 220 -3.97 2.01 25.50
N SER A 221 -3.56 2.49 24.32
CA SER A 221 -4.10 3.74 23.77
C SER A 221 -5.58 3.61 23.42
N ILE A 222 -5.99 2.57 22.69
CA ILE A 222 -7.37 2.41 22.23
C ILE A 222 -8.34 2.10 23.37
N VAL A 223 -7.94 1.27 24.35
CA VAL A 223 -8.73 0.96 25.55
C VAL A 223 -8.91 2.21 26.44
N THR A 224 -7.94 3.13 26.44
CA THR A 224 -8.09 4.42 27.12
C THR A 224 -9.11 5.30 26.41
N GLU A 225 -9.10 5.31 25.07
CA GLU A 225 -9.99 6.16 24.27
C GLU A 225 -11.45 5.66 24.32
N ILE A 226 -11.73 4.37 24.17
CA ILE A 226 -13.10 3.83 24.22
C ILE A 226 -13.74 3.99 25.61
N LYS A 227 -12.96 3.97 26.69
CA LYS A 227 -13.49 4.07 28.06
C LYS A 227 -14.13 5.43 28.37
N LYS A 228 -14.01 6.43 27.48
CA LYS A 228 -14.79 7.69 27.55
C LYS A 228 -16.29 7.51 27.29
N TYR A 229 -16.69 6.44 26.59
CA TYR A 229 -18.10 6.10 26.33
C TYR A 229 -18.75 5.41 27.54
N ASN A 230 -17.99 5.08 28.60
CA ASN A 230 -18.53 4.46 29.80
C ASN A 230 -19.31 5.48 30.65
N THR A 231 -20.63 5.47 30.46
CA THR A 231 -21.58 6.43 31.06
C THR A 231 -21.60 6.46 32.59
N SER A 232 -20.98 5.49 33.28
CA SER A 232 -20.92 5.44 34.75
C SER A 232 -19.99 6.51 35.36
N THR A 233 -19.04 7.06 34.59
CA THR A 233 -18.01 7.97 35.13
C THR A 233 -18.55 9.39 35.34
N LYS A 234 -19.06 9.67 36.55
CA LYS A 234 -19.63 10.99 36.95
C LYS A 234 -18.62 12.16 37.07
N SER A 235 -17.33 11.95 36.75
CA SER A 235 -16.28 12.95 36.97
C SER A 235 -16.26 14.05 35.89
N SER A 236 -16.79 15.23 36.22
CA SER A 236 -16.52 16.51 35.55
C SER A 236 -16.45 16.44 34.01
N ARG A 237 -17.59 16.16 33.36
CA ARG A 237 -17.71 16.02 31.90
C ARG A 237 -17.02 17.17 31.17
N LYS A 238 -16.01 16.85 30.36
CA LYS A 238 -15.47 17.79 29.35
C LYS A 238 -16.48 17.92 28.20
N PRO A 239 -16.48 19.01 27.42
CA PRO A 239 -17.41 19.19 26.30
C PRO A 239 -17.41 18.01 25.31
N THR A 240 -16.24 17.44 25.01
CA THR A 240 -16.08 16.25 24.15
C THR A 240 -16.67 14.95 24.73
N GLN A 241 -17.03 14.92 26.02
CA GLN A 241 -17.67 13.76 26.67
C GLN A 241 -19.20 13.92 26.81
N LEU A 242 -19.77 15.07 26.43
CA LEU A 242 -21.22 15.26 26.39
C LEU A 242 -21.79 14.73 25.06
N ILE A 243 -21.13 15.08 23.95
CA ILE A 243 -21.47 14.74 22.56
C ILE A 243 -21.84 13.25 22.37
N SER A 244 -21.01 12.33 22.88
CA SER A 244 -21.24 10.88 22.77
C SER A 244 -22.28 10.30 23.72
N HIS A 245 -22.91 11.13 24.55
CA HIS A 245 -23.98 10.74 25.48
C HIS A 245 -25.36 11.32 25.09
N ASP A 246 -25.43 12.22 24.10
CA ASP A 246 -26.68 12.86 23.69
C ASP A 246 -27.56 11.94 22.80
N ILE A 247 -26.95 10.96 22.12
CA ILE A 247 -27.66 9.97 21.31
C ILE A 247 -27.58 8.59 21.97
N LYS A 248 -28.74 8.03 22.30
CA LYS A 248 -28.88 6.66 22.80
C LYS A 248 -28.72 5.68 21.63
N PHE A 249 -27.88 4.66 21.78
CA PHE A 249 -27.82 3.55 20.84
C PHE A 249 -29.18 2.83 20.77
N PRO A 250 -29.73 2.53 19.57
CA PRO A 250 -30.92 1.70 19.43
C PRO A 250 -30.58 0.25 19.76
N ALA A 251 -30.98 -0.18 20.96
CA ALA A 251 -30.84 -1.57 21.40
C ALA A 251 -31.98 -2.43 20.80
N ASP A 252 -31.88 -2.70 19.49
CA ASP A 252 -32.79 -3.58 18.76
C ASP A 252 -32.33 -5.05 18.92
N ASN A 253 -32.61 -5.62 20.10
CA ASN A 253 -32.17 -6.96 20.55
C ASN A 253 -32.07 -8.02 19.43
N LEU A 254 -30.85 -8.50 19.14
CA LEU A 254 -30.60 -9.69 18.31
C LEU A 254 -30.02 -10.82 19.19
N ASN A 255 -30.66 -11.99 19.17
CA ASN A 255 -30.55 -12.99 20.24
C ASN A 255 -29.33 -13.94 20.17
N ASP A 256 -28.40 -13.76 19.23
CA ASP A 256 -27.43 -14.81 18.84
C ASP A 256 -25.93 -14.38 18.87
N SER A 257 -25.58 -13.18 19.35
CA SER A 257 -24.19 -12.70 19.44
C SER A 257 -23.71 -12.47 20.88
N THR A 258 -22.41 -12.67 21.10
CA THR A 258 -21.73 -12.36 22.38
C THR A 258 -21.61 -10.84 22.54
N ILE A 259 -22.48 -10.21 23.32
CA ILE A 259 -22.37 -8.78 23.65
C ILE A 259 -21.07 -8.54 24.42
N LEU A 260 -20.17 -7.68 23.90
CA LEU A 260 -18.85 -7.47 24.47
C LEU A 260 -18.80 -6.27 25.42
N THR A 261 -17.93 -6.37 26.44
CA THR A 261 -17.76 -5.35 27.50
C THR A 261 -16.38 -4.69 27.48
N TYR A 262 -16.19 -3.59 28.21
CA TYR A 262 -14.88 -2.93 28.29
C TYR A 262 -13.73 -3.78 28.87
N ASP A 263 -14.04 -4.91 29.50
CA ASP A 263 -13.04 -5.87 29.98
C ASP A 263 -12.67 -6.90 28.88
N ASP A 264 -13.51 -7.04 27.84
CA ASP A 264 -13.22 -7.85 26.65
C ASP A 264 -12.29 -7.16 25.64
N ALA A 265 -12.20 -5.82 25.69
CA ALA A 265 -11.39 -4.99 24.79
C ALA A 265 -9.87 -5.16 24.93
N ILE A 266 -9.41 -6.06 25.81
CA ILE A 266 -8.01 -6.37 26.05
C ILE A 266 -7.71 -7.73 25.40
N TYR A 267 -7.04 -7.72 24.25
CA TYR A 267 -6.53 -8.93 23.63
C TYR A 267 -5.24 -9.39 24.34
N HIS A 268 -5.14 -10.70 24.54
CA HIS A 268 -4.03 -11.39 25.18
C HIS A 268 -3.62 -12.56 24.28
N PRO A 269 -2.60 -12.40 23.41
CA PRO A 269 -2.20 -13.45 22.49
C PRO A 269 -1.70 -14.70 23.19
N GLY A 270 -1.95 -15.87 22.59
CA GLY A 270 -1.34 -17.13 22.99
C GLY A 270 0.17 -17.15 22.71
N LYS A 271 0.89 -18.02 23.42
CA LYS A 271 2.37 -18.13 23.35
C LYS A 271 2.93 -18.42 21.96
N ASP A 272 2.13 -18.98 21.06
CA ASP A 272 2.51 -19.21 19.68
C ASP A 272 2.16 -18.01 18.78
N ALA A 273 1.01 -17.37 18.98
CA ALA A 273 0.68 -16.09 18.34
C ALA A 273 1.74 -15.02 18.65
N GLU A 274 2.20 -14.91 19.91
CA GLU A 274 3.30 -14.01 20.31
C GLU A 274 4.58 -14.18 19.46
N LYS A 275 4.94 -15.43 19.10
CA LYS A 275 6.11 -15.72 18.25
C LYS A 275 5.91 -15.17 16.84
N TRP A 276 4.74 -15.45 16.24
CA TRP A 276 4.40 -14.97 14.91
C TRP A 276 4.28 -13.45 14.87
N TYR A 277 3.77 -12.83 15.93
CA TYR A 277 3.65 -11.38 16.05
C TYR A 277 5.03 -10.72 16.15
N LEU A 278 5.99 -11.36 16.83
CA LEU A 278 7.40 -10.94 16.81
C LEU A 278 8.06 -11.12 15.44
N ILE A 279 7.78 -12.22 14.72
CA ILE A 279 8.24 -12.41 13.33
C ILE A 279 7.70 -11.28 12.44
N ARG A 280 6.40 -10.97 12.51
CA ARG A 280 5.76 -9.92 11.71
C ARG A 280 6.23 -8.51 12.06
N LYS A 281 6.44 -8.22 13.35
CA LYS A 281 7.04 -6.96 13.83
C LYS A 281 8.46 -6.78 13.24
N GLY A 282 9.27 -7.83 13.31
CA GLY A 282 10.64 -7.82 12.81
C GLY A 282 10.76 -7.79 11.27
N SER A 283 9.82 -8.37 10.54
CA SER A 283 9.82 -8.33 9.06
C SER A 283 9.26 -7.02 8.52
N TYR A 284 8.09 -6.57 8.99
CA TYR A 284 7.43 -5.37 8.44
C TYR A 284 8.12 -4.06 8.83
N ASN A 285 8.57 -3.93 10.09
CA ASN A 285 9.27 -2.73 10.58
C ASN A 285 10.81 -2.89 10.62
N GLY A 286 11.32 -4.04 10.16
CA GLY A 286 12.74 -4.40 10.17
C GLY A 286 13.32 -4.68 11.56
N GLU A 287 14.39 -5.48 11.64
CA GLU A 287 15.06 -5.85 12.92
C GLU A 287 15.53 -4.61 13.73
N LYS A 288 15.70 -3.45 13.09
CA LYS A 288 16.06 -2.20 13.76
C LYS A 288 14.96 -1.69 14.70
N SER A 289 13.69 -1.99 14.43
CA SER A 289 12.53 -1.61 15.26
C SER A 289 12.38 -2.44 16.55
N LEU A 290 13.00 -3.62 16.59
CA LEU A 290 12.93 -4.54 17.74
C LEU A 290 13.74 -4.03 18.94
N LEU A 291 13.26 -4.31 20.14
CA LEU A 291 13.98 -4.12 21.39
C LEU A 291 15.20 -5.07 21.45
N ALA A 292 16.24 -4.71 22.21
CA ALA A 292 17.44 -5.56 22.34
C ALA A 292 17.13 -6.97 22.87
N SER A 293 16.11 -7.10 23.73
CA SER A 293 15.57 -8.38 24.22
C SER A 293 14.79 -9.18 23.18
N GLU A 294 14.19 -8.53 22.19
CA GLU A 294 13.39 -9.16 21.13
C GLU A 294 14.27 -9.76 20.02
N LYS A 295 15.40 -9.12 19.69
CA LYS A 295 16.23 -9.50 18.51
C LYS A 295 16.81 -10.92 18.58
N ALA A 296 17.21 -11.38 19.76
CA ALA A 296 17.71 -12.73 19.96
C ALA A 296 16.60 -13.76 19.71
N ASN A 297 15.40 -13.51 20.24
CA ASN A 297 14.24 -14.36 20.06
C ASN A 297 13.78 -14.37 18.59
N TYR A 298 13.69 -13.20 17.95
CA TYR A 298 13.37 -13.08 16.51
C TYR A 298 14.30 -13.93 15.64
N LYS A 299 15.62 -13.84 15.83
CA LYS A 299 16.59 -14.64 15.07
C LYS A 299 16.50 -16.14 15.36
N SER A 300 16.20 -16.51 16.61
CA SER A 300 15.94 -17.92 16.96
C SER A 300 14.66 -18.43 16.28
N LEU A 301 13.59 -17.63 16.25
CA LEU A 301 12.30 -17.98 15.69
C LEU A 301 12.32 -18.11 14.16
N LEU A 302 13.03 -17.23 13.45
CA LEU A 302 13.23 -17.39 12.00
C LEU A 302 13.88 -18.74 11.70
N LYS A 303 14.94 -19.10 12.43
CA LYS A 303 15.60 -20.40 12.28
C LYS A 303 14.71 -21.58 12.68
N GLU A 304 13.97 -21.46 13.79
CA GLU A 304 13.01 -22.49 14.26
C GLU A 304 11.93 -22.77 13.20
N LYS A 305 11.34 -21.71 12.63
CA LYS A 305 10.20 -21.77 11.71
C LYS A 305 10.58 -21.83 10.23
N SER A 306 11.87 -21.94 9.92
CA SER A 306 12.44 -22.03 8.56
C SER A 306 11.89 -23.16 7.67
N TYR A 307 11.15 -24.13 8.24
CA TYR A 307 10.43 -25.17 7.50
C TYR A 307 9.07 -24.72 6.94
N ILE A 308 8.60 -23.51 7.27
CA ILE A 308 7.32 -22.95 6.85
C ILE A 308 7.56 -21.97 5.70
N PRO A 309 6.87 -22.09 4.54
CA PRO A 309 7.10 -21.28 3.35
C PRO A 309 7.26 -19.77 3.58
N ALA A 310 6.44 -19.17 4.43
CA ALA A 310 6.46 -17.73 4.73
C ALA A 310 7.76 -17.26 5.42
N VAL A 311 8.34 -18.11 6.27
CA VAL A 311 9.59 -17.81 6.99
C VAL A 311 10.79 -18.18 6.12
N ALA A 312 10.69 -19.28 5.38
CA ALA A 312 11.70 -19.69 4.40
C ALA A 312 11.91 -18.62 3.31
N PHE A 313 10.83 -18.06 2.76
CA PHE A 313 10.92 -16.94 1.82
C PHE A 313 11.50 -15.69 2.47
N LEU A 314 11.01 -15.27 3.65
CA LEU A 314 11.57 -14.12 4.38
C LEU A 314 13.08 -14.27 4.64
N GLN A 315 13.58 -15.48 4.93
CA GLN A 315 15.02 -15.71 5.09
C GLN A 315 15.76 -15.66 3.75
N ALA A 316 15.17 -16.18 2.66
CA ALA A 316 15.72 -16.05 1.31
C ALA A 316 15.74 -14.59 0.83
N GLU A 317 14.73 -13.78 1.13
CA GLU A 317 14.67 -12.34 0.83
C GLU A 317 15.83 -11.55 1.46
N ASN A 318 16.25 -11.94 2.67
CA ASN A 318 17.42 -11.33 3.32
C ASN A 318 18.76 -11.80 2.72
N LEU A 319 18.74 -12.72 1.76
CA LEU A 319 19.91 -13.24 1.04
C LEU A 319 19.89 -12.95 -0.47
N PHE A 320 18.76 -12.58 -1.08
CA PHE A 320 18.74 -12.15 -2.48
C PHE A 320 19.61 -10.90 -2.67
N GLY A 321 20.49 -10.92 -3.67
CA GLY A 321 21.56 -9.93 -3.82
C GLY A 321 22.82 -10.20 -2.97
N THR A 322 22.92 -11.37 -2.35
CA THR A 322 24.16 -11.93 -1.80
C THR A 322 24.53 -13.22 -2.54
N GLU A 323 25.82 -13.54 -2.62
CA GLU A 323 26.33 -14.77 -3.25
C GLU A 323 26.04 -16.07 -2.45
N ASN A 324 25.16 -16.02 -1.45
CA ASN A 324 24.87 -17.15 -0.55
C ASN A 324 23.82 -18.12 -1.13
N TYR A 325 23.96 -18.46 -2.41
CA TYR A 325 22.98 -19.23 -3.19
C TYR A 325 22.71 -20.64 -2.63
N THR A 326 23.71 -21.25 -1.99
CA THR A 326 23.56 -22.53 -1.30
C THR A 326 22.59 -22.45 -0.11
N GLU A 327 22.56 -21.35 0.64
CA GLU A 327 21.60 -21.19 1.74
C GLU A 327 20.18 -20.92 1.20
N ILE A 328 20.06 -20.09 0.16
CA ILE A 328 18.79 -19.83 -0.56
C ILE A 328 18.17 -21.16 -1.05
N SER A 329 18.98 -22.02 -1.69
CA SER A 329 18.55 -23.34 -2.17
C SER A 329 18.02 -24.26 -1.06
N ASN A 330 18.53 -24.12 0.17
CA ASN A 330 18.00 -24.90 1.31
C ASN A 330 16.59 -24.47 1.74
N TYR A 331 16.20 -23.20 1.56
CA TYR A 331 14.85 -22.72 1.88
C TYR A 331 13.78 -23.26 0.92
N ALA A 332 14.14 -23.70 -0.30
CA ALA A 332 13.21 -24.37 -1.22
C ALA A 332 12.56 -25.63 -0.63
N LYS A 333 13.21 -26.28 0.35
CA LYS A 333 12.72 -27.49 1.03
C LYS A 333 11.45 -27.25 1.85
N ALA A 334 11.20 -26.01 2.29
CA ALA A 334 9.95 -25.64 2.97
C ALA A 334 8.72 -25.80 2.05
N PHE A 335 8.91 -25.67 0.73
CA PHE A 335 7.85 -25.72 -0.27
C PHE A 335 7.52 -27.16 -0.73
N GLU A 336 8.33 -28.16 -0.40
CA GLU A 336 8.10 -29.59 -0.75
C GLU A 336 6.78 -30.16 -0.21
N LYS A 337 6.24 -29.56 0.87
CA LYS A 337 4.99 -30.00 1.53
C LYS A 337 3.75 -29.20 1.12
N VAL A 338 3.92 -28.18 0.26
CA VAL A 338 2.84 -27.34 -0.22
C VAL A 338 1.90 -28.13 -1.11
N LYS A 339 0.59 -28.01 -0.88
CA LYS A 339 -0.46 -28.58 -1.75
C LYS A 339 -1.09 -27.51 -2.65
N HIS A 340 -1.16 -26.25 -2.20
CA HIS A 340 -1.66 -25.13 -2.98
C HIS A 340 -0.53 -24.18 -3.40
N LYS A 341 -0.27 -24.08 -4.71
CA LYS A 341 0.68 -23.11 -5.30
C LYS A 341 0.09 -21.70 -5.18
N SER A 342 0.28 -21.06 -4.04
CA SER A 342 -0.19 -19.69 -3.74
C SER A 342 0.68 -18.61 -4.42
N TYR A 343 0.34 -17.33 -4.22
CA TYR A 343 1.20 -16.21 -4.64
C TYR A 343 2.65 -16.37 -4.14
N LEU A 344 2.80 -16.62 -2.83
CA LEU A 344 4.07 -16.85 -2.15
C LEU A 344 4.88 -18.01 -2.76
N TYR A 345 4.21 -19.11 -3.14
CA TYR A 345 4.87 -20.24 -3.82
C TYR A 345 5.51 -19.79 -5.13
N HIS A 346 4.74 -19.08 -5.98
CA HIS A 346 5.24 -18.61 -7.26
C HIS A 346 6.36 -17.59 -7.06
N GLU A 347 6.18 -16.60 -6.19
CA GLU A 347 7.16 -15.54 -5.92
C GLU A 347 8.51 -16.10 -5.45
N PHE A 348 8.51 -17.04 -4.50
CA PHE A 348 9.75 -17.73 -4.07
C PHE A 348 10.48 -18.37 -5.25
N TYR A 349 9.77 -19.17 -6.07
CA TYR A 349 10.41 -19.91 -7.16
C TYR A 349 10.84 -19.03 -8.34
N ILE A 350 10.24 -17.85 -8.50
CA ILE A 350 10.68 -16.83 -9.47
C ILE A 350 12.00 -16.21 -9.03
N TRP A 351 12.13 -15.79 -7.77
CA TRP A 351 13.40 -15.29 -7.23
C TRP A 351 14.48 -16.37 -7.20
N TYR A 352 14.15 -17.60 -6.80
CA TYR A 352 15.07 -18.73 -6.85
C TYR A 352 15.54 -19.04 -8.28
N GLY A 353 14.63 -18.94 -9.28
CA GLY A 353 14.98 -19.05 -10.70
C GLY A 353 16.00 -18.00 -11.16
N LEU A 354 15.93 -16.75 -10.66
CA LEU A 354 16.92 -15.71 -10.96
C LEU A 354 18.29 -16.05 -10.36
N MET A 355 18.32 -16.58 -9.13
CA MET A 355 19.57 -17.03 -8.49
C MET A 355 20.19 -18.22 -9.23
N LEU A 356 19.37 -19.14 -9.76
CA LEU A 356 19.84 -20.23 -10.61
C LEU A 356 20.42 -19.75 -11.95
N LEU A 357 19.93 -18.64 -12.54
CA LEU A 357 20.61 -18.01 -13.68
C LEU A 357 21.99 -17.45 -13.27
N ALA A 358 22.06 -16.70 -12.17
CA ALA A 358 23.31 -16.07 -11.71
C ALA A 358 24.45 -17.10 -11.51
N GLU A 359 24.10 -18.27 -10.96
CA GLU A 359 25.00 -19.43 -10.79
C GLU A 359 25.27 -20.22 -12.10
N ASN A 360 24.87 -19.70 -13.26
CA ASN A 360 24.96 -20.33 -14.59
C ASN A 360 24.20 -21.68 -14.71
N GLN A 361 23.24 -21.96 -13.82
CA GLN A 361 22.44 -23.19 -13.77
C GLN A 361 21.18 -23.08 -14.64
N SER A 362 21.33 -22.52 -15.85
CA SER A 362 20.23 -22.14 -16.74
C SER A 362 19.27 -23.30 -17.09
N GLU A 363 19.76 -24.53 -17.21
CA GLU A 363 18.90 -25.71 -17.43
C GLU A 363 17.98 -26.00 -16.23
N GLN A 364 18.48 -25.84 -15.00
CA GLN A 364 17.69 -26.02 -13.78
C GLN A 364 16.66 -24.89 -13.62
N MET A 365 17.05 -23.65 -13.95
CA MET A 365 16.15 -22.49 -14.01
C MET A 365 15.00 -22.72 -15.02
N LEU A 366 15.31 -23.14 -16.24
CA LEU A 366 14.31 -23.41 -17.28
C LEU A 366 13.36 -24.56 -16.88
N SER A 367 13.93 -25.66 -16.34
CA SER A 367 13.16 -26.77 -15.79
C SER A 367 12.21 -26.29 -14.68
N LEU A 368 12.72 -25.54 -13.70
CA LEU A 368 11.92 -25.01 -12.59
C LEU A 368 10.70 -24.21 -13.08
N ILE A 369 10.92 -23.30 -14.03
CA ILE A 369 9.87 -22.39 -14.54
C ILE A 369 8.85 -23.14 -15.40
N SER A 370 9.27 -24.14 -16.17
CA SER A 370 8.33 -25.00 -16.92
C SER A 370 7.31 -25.71 -16.02
N ASN A 371 7.61 -25.88 -14.73
CA ASN A 371 6.75 -26.51 -13.73
C ASN A 371 5.85 -25.50 -12.95
N LEU A 372 5.94 -24.19 -13.24
CA LEU A 372 5.11 -23.13 -12.65
C LEU A 372 3.78 -22.93 -13.39
N GLU A 373 3.03 -24.02 -13.56
CA GLU A 373 1.70 -24.03 -14.20
C GLU A 373 0.70 -23.06 -13.53
N ASN A 374 0.36 -21.94 -14.20
CA ASN A 374 -1.00 -21.36 -14.30
C ASN A 374 -0.99 -19.99 -15.02
N GLU A 375 -2.19 -19.51 -15.40
CA GLU A 375 -2.38 -18.17 -16.00
C GLU A 375 -1.92 -17.02 -15.09
N LYS A 376 -1.85 -17.22 -13.76
CA LYS A 376 -1.31 -16.22 -12.83
C LYS A 376 0.22 -16.11 -12.87
N SER A 377 0.93 -17.18 -13.23
CA SER A 377 2.39 -17.15 -13.43
C SER A 377 2.80 -16.17 -14.53
N TYR A 378 1.91 -15.92 -15.51
CA TYR A 378 2.16 -15.07 -16.68
C TYR A 378 2.64 -13.65 -16.31
N TYR A 379 1.99 -12.98 -15.36
CA TYR A 379 2.34 -11.60 -14.99
C TYR A 379 3.78 -11.51 -14.49
N TYR A 380 4.22 -12.52 -13.74
CA TYR A 380 5.53 -12.54 -13.11
C TYR A 380 6.61 -13.15 -14.01
N LEU A 381 6.29 -14.06 -14.94
CA LEU A 381 7.20 -14.43 -16.03
C LEU A 381 7.57 -13.20 -16.87
N ASN A 382 6.63 -12.25 -17.08
CA ASN A 382 6.89 -11.01 -17.82
C ASN A 382 7.90 -10.11 -17.08
N SER A 383 7.78 -9.99 -15.74
CA SER A 383 8.79 -9.32 -14.90
C SER A 383 10.12 -10.07 -14.87
N PHE A 384 10.09 -11.41 -14.78
CA PHE A 384 11.26 -12.27 -14.74
C PHE A 384 12.11 -12.17 -16.02
N TYR A 385 11.49 -12.20 -17.20
CA TYR A 385 12.21 -12.00 -18.47
C TYR A 385 12.92 -10.65 -18.55
N LYS A 386 12.39 -9.59 -17.92
CA LYS A 386 13.07 -8.29 -17.83
C LYS A 386 14.28 -8.33 -16.89
N ILE A 387 14.27 -9.17 -15.86
CA ILE A 387 15.36 -9.24 -14.85
C ILE A 387 16.47 -10.20 -15.28
N LEU A 388 16.16 -11.36 -15.90
CA LEU A 388 17.15 -12.24 -16.53
C LEU A 388 18.15 -11.44 -17.38
N LYS A 389 17.60 -10.48 -18.14
CA LYS A 389 18.34 -9.70 -19.12
C LYS A 389 19.25 -8.64 -18.50
N ILE A 390 18.84 -8.06 -17.37
CA ILE A 390 19.68 -7.16 -16.58
C ILE A 390 20.85 -7.94 -15.96
N SER A 391 20.62 -9.19 -15.50
CA SER A 391 21.68 -10.05 -14.99
C SER A 391 22.69 -10.47 -16.06
N GLU A 392 22.23 -10.80 -17.27
CA GLU A 392 23.10 -11.14 -18.41
C GLU A 392 23.95 -9.92 -18.84
N ILE A 393 23.38 -8.72 -18.80
CA ILE A 393 24.13 -7.46 -19.03
C ILE A 393 25.14 -7.21 -17.89
N MET A 394 24.79 -7.47 -16.62
CA MET A 394 25.67 -7.24 -15.47
C MET A 394 26.87 -8.19 -15.40
N ASN A 395 26.71 -9.48 -15.73
CA ASN A 395 27.84 -10.41 -15.76
C ASN A 395 28.91 -10.00 -16.80
N ASN A 396 28.50 -9.38 -17.90
CA ASN A 396 29.41 -8.83 -18.91
C ASN A 396 30.13 -7.54 -18.48
N ILE A 397 29.80 -6.96 -17.32
CA ILE A 397 30.41 -5.72 -16.81
C ILE A 397 31.58 -6.00 -15.85
N GLU A 398 31.62 -7.14 -15.14
CA GLU A 398 32.67 -7.39 -14.14
C GLU A 398 34.05 -7.68 -14.74
N GLU A 399 34.12 -8.12 -16.01
CA GLU A 399 35.39 -8.18 -16.76
C GLU A 399 35.92 -6.78 -17.18
N GLY A 400 35.11 -5.72 -17.05
CA GLY A 400 35.39 -4.36 -17.51
C GLY A 400 35.32 -3.29 -16.41
N GLY A 401 36.47 -2.98 -15.80
CA GLY A 401 36.58 -2.13 -14.60
C GLY A 401 35.75 -0.83 -14.58
N LEU A 402 34.94 -0.70 -13.51
CA LEU A 402 33.93 0.34 -13.22
C LEU A 402 34.41 1.81 -13.33
N LYS A 403 34.53 2.36 -14.55
CA LYS A 403 34.59 3.83 -14.73
C LYS A 403 34.11 4.43 -16.07
N ASN A 404 33.79 3.63 -17.08
CA ASN A 404 33.31 4.10 -18.40
C ASN A 404 31.88 3.61 -18.74
N ASN A 405 31.10 3.16 -17.75
CA ASN A 405 30.03 2.19 -17.98
C ASN A 405 28.72 2.72 -18.58
N SER A 406 28.55 4.03 -18.82
CA SER A 406 27.33 4.52 -19.48
C SER A 406 27.20 3.98 -20.91
N GLU A 407 28.21 4.19 -21.76
CA GLU A 407 28.19 3.73 -23.16
C GLU A 407 28.00 2.21 -23.28
N TYR A 408 28.65 1.43 -22.40
CA TYR A 408 28.56 -0.02 -22.41
C TYR A 408 27.19 -0.54 -21.93
N ILE A 409 26.66 -0.03 -20.81
CA ILE A 409 25.33 -0.40 -20.31
C ILE A 409 24.26 -0.07 -21.35
N LEU A 410 24.33 1.11 -21.96
CA LEU A 410 23.36 1.56 -22.96
C LEU A 410 23.41 0.68 -24.22
N THR A 411 24.61 0.44 -24.77
CA THR A 411 24.80 -0.43 -25.96
C THR A 411 24.32 -1.86 -25.70
N SER A 412 24.63 -2.43 -24.53
CA SER A 412 24.20 -3.79 -24.17
C SER A 412 22.70 -3.90 -23.93
N THR A 413 22.06 -2.86 -23.38
CA THR A 413 20.60 -2.83 -23.19
C THR A 413 19.85 -2.61 -24.51
N GLU A 414 20.38 -1.77 -25.41
CA GLU A 414 19.92 -1.63 -26.80
C GLU A 414 19.95 -2.97 -27.53
N ASN A 415 21.12 -3.64 -27.55
CA ASN A 415 21.30 -4.90 -28.25
C ASN A 415 20.36 -5.98 -27.71
N TYR A 416 20.28 -6.13 -26.37
CA TYR A 416 19.38 -7.10 -25.77
C TYR A 416 17.92 -6.82 -26.17
N ALA A 417 17.41 -5.61 -25.96
CA ALA A 417 15.99 -5.35 -26.18
C ALA A 417 15.60 -5.35 -27.68
N THR A 418 16.52 -4.98 -28.57
CA THR A 418 16.37 -5.19 -30.03
C THR A 418 16.23 -6.68 -30.37
N GLU A 419 17.13 -7.52 -29.84
CA GLU A 419 17.09 -8.97 -30.02
C GLU A 419 15.84 -9.61 -29.36
N ALA A 420 15.37 -9.08 -28.23
CA ALA A 420 14.14 -9.53 -27.58
C ALA A 420 12.90 -9.24 -28.44
N VAL A 421 12.84 -8.09 -29.11
CA VAL A 421 11.77 -7.75 -30.05
C VAL A 421 11.81 -8.68 -31.27
N GLU A 422 13.00 -8.97 -31.82
CA GLU A 422 13.14 -9.89 -32.95
C GLU A 422 12.82 -11.34 -32.56
N ASN A 423 13.24 -11.82 -31.38
CA ASN A 423 12.89 -13.15 -30.88
C ASN A 423 11.37 -13.29 -30.57
N LEU A 424 10.71 -12.24 -30.06
CA LEU A 424 9.25 -12.20 -29.90
C LEU A 424 8.53 -12.21 -31.26
N LYS A 425 9.10 -11.58 -32.28
CA LYS A 425 8.62 -11.62 -33.67
C LYS A 425 8.80 -13.01 -34.30
N ILE A 426 9.96 -13.65 -34.14
CA ILE A 426 10.20 -15.04 -34.55
C ILE A 426 9.20 -15.99 -33.86
N ALA A 427 8.97 -15.84 -32.55
CA ALA A 427 7.98 -16.64 -31.81
C ALA A 427 6.54 -16.43 -32.32
N LYS A 428 6.20 -15.20 -32.76
CA LYS A 428 4.91 -14.85 -33.37
C LYS A 428 4.72 -15.42 -34.79
N GLU A 429 5.81 -15.71 -35.49
CA GLU A 429 5.82 -16.23 -36.86
C GLU A 429 5.94 -17.77 -36.93
N GLN A 430 6.68 -18.40 -35.99
CA GLN A 430 6.97 -19.84 -36.03
C GLN A 430 6.03 -20.72 -35.20
N LEU A 431 5.37 -20.18 -34.16
CA LEU A 431 4.46 -20.94 -33.32
C LEU A 431 3.00 -20.77 -33.80
N PRO A 432 2.16 -21.83 -33.79
CA PRO A 432 0.76 -21.76 -34.25
C PRO A 432 -0.17 -21.14 -33.20
N LEU A 433 0.13 -19.91 -32.79
CA LEU A 433 -0.50 -19.24 -31.66
C LEU A 433 -1.91 -18.74 -31.99
N LYS A 434 -2.84 -18.95 -31.05
CA LYS A 434 -4.24 -18.52 -31.12
C LYS A 434 -4.66 -17.87 -29.82
N GLY A 435 -5.67 -16.99 -29.89
CA GLY A 435 -6.24 -16.32 -28.74
C GLY A 435 -5.20 -15.49 -27.98
N ASP A 436 -5.27 -15.52 -26.66
CA ASP A 436 -4.56 -14.59 -25.80
C ASP A 436 -3.03 -14.66 -25.90
N LEU A 437 -2.42 -15.80 -26.29
CA LEU A 437 -0.96 -15.84 -26.47
C LEU A 437 -0.46 -14.88 -27.56
N GLN A 438 -1.27 -14.62 -28.59
CA GLN A 438 -0.93 -13.66 -29.65
C GLN A 438 -1.12 -12.20 -29.20
N LYS A 439 -2.08 -11.96 -28.28
CA LYS A 439 -2.26 -10.67 -27.58
C LYS A 439 -1.11 -10.42 -26.61
N ILE A 440 -0.73 -11.43 -25.84
CA ILE A 440 0.40 -11.46 -24.88
C ILE A 440 1.73 -11.08 -25.55
N ILE A 441 2.09 -11.72 -26.67
CA ILE A 441 3.32 -11.37 -27.39
C ILE A 441 3.27 -9.93 -27.93
N SER A 442 2.09 -9.48 -28.40
CA SER A 442 1.95 -8.12 -28.92
C SER A 442 2.04 -7.04 -27.82
N VAL A 443 1.46 -7.28 -26.63
CA VAL A 443 1.60 -6.41 -25.46
C VAL A 443 3.02 -6.44 -24.91
N THR A 444 3.66 -7.60 -24.83
CA THR A 444 5.05 -7.73 -24.35
C THR A 444 6.04 -7.04 -25.29
N SER A 445 5.85 -7.19 -26.61
CA SER A 445 6.60 -6.44 -27.62
C SER A 445 6.38 -4.93 -27.50
N MET A 446 5.14 -4.46 -27.28
CA MET A 446 4.87 -3.03 -26.99
C MET A 446 5.63 -2.54 -25.75
N PHE A 447 5.63 -3.30 -24.65
CA PHE A 447 6.38 -2.94 -23.43
C PHE A 447 7.91 -2.90 -23.65
N MET A 448 8.46 -3.81 -24.46
CA MET A 448 9.89 -3.77 -24.81
C MET A 448 10.23 -2.57 -25.71
N ASN A 449 9.38 -2.25 -26.69
CA ASN A 449 9.52 -1.05 -27.52
C ASN A 449 9.41 0.24 -26.67
N PHE A 450 8.55 0.25 -25.64
CA PHE A 450 8.46 1.39 -24.70
C PHE A 450 9.74 1.56 -23.86
N HIS A 451 10.31 0.47 -23.33
CA HIS A 451 11.58 0.55 -22.61
C HIS A 451 12.74 0.98 -23.53
N LEU A 452 12.85 0.44 -24.76
CA LEU A 452 13.79 0.90 -25.78
C LEU A 452 13.62 2.40 -26.04
N PHE A 453 12.39 2.85 -26.30
CA PHE A 453 12.07 4.26 -26.51
C PHE A 453 12.54 5.16 -25.35
N SER A 454 12.32 4.76 -24.08
CA SER A 454 12.80 5.51 -22.92
C SER A 454 14.33 5.56 -22.86
N ILE A 455 15.01 4.42 -23.02
CA ILE A 455 16.48 4.32 -23.01
C ILE A 455 17.08 5.21 -24.10
N TYR A 456 16.57 5.13 -25.32
CA TYR A 456 17.02 5.94 -26.45
C TYR A 456 16.78 7.44 -26.27
N SER A 457 15.69 7.83 -25.60
CA SER A 457 15.42 9.23 -25.28
C SER A 457 16.44 9.79 -24.29
N GLU A 458 16.82 9.03 -23.26
CA GLU A 458 17.87 9.46 -22.33
C GLU A 458 19.27 9.37 -22.96
N CYS A 459 19.57 8.38 -23.82
CA CYS A 459 20.78 8.38 -24.64
C CYS A 459 20.91 9.69 -25.43
N ALA A 460 19.87 10.05 -26.21
CA ALA A 460 19.85 11.26 -27.02
C ALA A 460 20.10 12.51 -26.18
N TYR A 461 19.55 12.59 -24.97
CA TYR A 461 19.78 13.68 -24.02
C TYR A 461 21.23 13.69 -23.49
N MET A 462 21.78 12.55 -23.09
CA MET A 462 23.16 12.43 -22.57
C MET A 462 24.22 12.83 -23.61
N TYR A 463 24.10 12.36 -24.85
CA TYR A 463 25.02 12.77 -25.92
C TYR A 463 24.82 14.24 -26.32
N TYR A 464 23.60 14.75 -26.25
CA TYR A 464 23.31 16.17 -26.42
C TYR A 464 24.02 17.04 -25.36
N GLU A 465 24.01 16.64 -24.08
CA GLU A 465 24.75 17.33 -23.02
C GLU A 465 26.27 17.27 -23.24
N ALA A 466 26.78 16.09 -23.63
CA ALA A 466 28.18 15.88 -24.01
C ALA A 466 28.58 16.63 -25.30
N ARG A 467 27.59 17.14 -26.06
CA ARG A 467 27.72 17.80 -27.37
C ARG A 467 28.13 16.90 -28.54
N ASP A 468 28.01 15.59 -28.37
CA ASP A 468 28.10 14.61 -29.46
C ASP A 468 26.76 14.62 -30.22
N LEU A 469 26.60 15.60 -31.11
CA LEU A 469 25.34 15.83 -31.83
C LEU A 469 25.02 14.72 -32.84
N GLU A 470 26.03 13.98 -33.30
CA GLU A 470 25.86 12.88 -34.25
C GLU A 470 25.23 11.66 -33.56
N LYS A 471 25.77 11.25 -32.40
CA LYS A 471 25.13 10.22 -31.56
C LYS A 471 23.78 10.69 -31.02
N ALA A 472 23.65 11.95 -30.61
CA ALA A 472 22.37 12.48 -30.11
C ALA A 472 21.24 12.38 -31.16
N ILE A 473 21.55 12.58 -32.45
CA ILE A 473 20.60 12.38 -33.55
C ILE A 473 20.32 10.89 -33.77
N PHE A 474 21.34 10.03 -33.84
CA PHE A 474 21.18 8.58 -34.01
C PHE A 474 20.22 7.98 -32.97
N TYR A 475 20.42 8.28 -31.68
CA TYR A 475 19.56 7.76 -30.62
C TYR A 475 18.15 8.39 -30.62
N LEU A 476 18.00 9.64 -31.08
CA LEU A 476 16.67 10.26 -31.25
C LEU A 476 15.89 9.57 -32.37
N GLU A 477 16.54 9.20 -33.48
CA GLU A 477 15.93 8.42 -34.57
C GLU A 477 15.53 7.01 -34.08
N LYS A 478 16.35 6.36 -33.24
CA LYS A 478 15.99 5.07 -32.61
C LYS A 478 14.84 5.17 -31.60
N ALA A 479 14.72 6.29 -30.88
CA ALA A 479 13.54 6.56 -30.06
C ALA A 479 12.27 6.67 -30.94
N GLU A 480 12.34 7.41 -32.05
CA GLU A 480 11.19 7.59 -32.97
C GLU A 480 10.78 6.31 -33.70
N GLU A 481 11.73 5.46 -34.13
CA GLU A 481 11.46 4.14 -34.69
C GLU A 481 10.61 3.29 -33.73
N ASN A 482 11.01 3.24 -32.45
CA ASN A 482 10.34 2.43 -31.43
C ASN A 482 8.99 3.03 -31.01
N PHE A 483 8.91 4.35 -30.87
CA PHE A 483 7.64 5.04 -30.60
C PHE A 483 6.59 4.76 -31.68
N ALA A 484 7.00 4.72 -32.96
CA ALA A 484 6.13 4.40 -34.09
C ALA A 484 5.69 2.91 -34.17
N LEU A 485 6.19 2.03 -33.29
CA LEU A 485 5.69 0.67 -33.09
C LEU A 485 4.68 0.59 -31.92
N ILE A 486 4.85 1.43 -30.90
CA ILE A 486 3.91 1.59 -29.77
C ILE A 486 2.59 2.20 -30.26
N ASP A 487 2.67 3.31 -31.01
CA ASP A 487 1.52 4.05 -31.57
C ASP A 487 0.60 3.17 -32.45
N LYS A 488 1.16 2.11 -33.06
CA LYS A 488 0.44 1.14 -33.91
C LYS A 488 -0.17 -0.05 -33.17
N SER A 489 0.17 -0.29 -31.91
CA SER A 489 -0.14 -1.56 -31.23
C SER A 489 -1.37 -1.53 -30.28
N ASN A 490 -2.24 -0.52 -30.45
CA ASN A 490 -3.57 -0.32 -29.83
C ASN A 490 -3.54 0.15 -28.35
N THR A 491 -4.02 1.37 -28.11
CA THR A 491 -3.70 2.20 -26.93
C THR A 491 -4.47 1.87 -25.63
N GLU A 492 -4.96 0.64 -25.45
CA GLU A 492 -5.74 0.27 -24.25
C GLU A 492 -4.89 0.04 -22.98
N PHE A 493 -3.57 -0.14 -23.10
CA PHE A 493 -2.70 -0.64 -22.02
C PHE A 493 -1.82 0.40 -21.32
N PHE A 494 -1.72 1.62 -21.85
CA PHE A 494 -0.98 2.73 -21.26
C PHE A 494 -1.92 3.92 -21.02
N ASN A 495 -1.63 4.73 -20.01
CA ASN A 495 -2.31 6.02 -19.90
C ASN A 495 -1.87 6.92 -21.07
N ASN A 496 -2.82 7.48 -21.80
CA ASN A 496 -2.54 8.37 -22.94
C ASN A 496 -1.69 9.59 -22.53
N GLU A 497 -1.72 9.96 -21.26
CA GLU A 497 -0.91 11.04 -20.68
C GLU A 497 0.59 10.70 -20.66
N ASP A 498 0.99 9.46 -20.37
CA ASP A 498 2.41 9.07 -20.36
C ASP A 498 3.00 9.03 -21.78
N ILE A 499 2.23 8.54 -22.75
CA ILE A 499 2.58 8.56 -24.17
C ILE A 499 2.67 10.00 -24.69
N LYS A 500 1.74 10.88 -24.26
CA LYS A 500 1.76 12.31 -24.59
C LYS A 500 2.98 13.03 -24.01
N ASN A 501 3.25 12.87 -22.72
CA ASN A 501 4.40 13.48 -22.04
C ASN A 501 5.73 13.01 -22.68
N SER A 502 5.81 11.72 -23.01
CA SER A 502 6.92 11.14 -23.76
C SER A 502 7.13 11.83 -25.11
N LYS A 503 6.06 11.99 -25.89
CA LYS A 503 6.09 12.64 -27.21
C LYS A 503 6.47 14.12 -27.12
N GLU A 504 5.96 14.84 -26.13
CA GLU A 504 6.34 16.23 -25.85
C GLU A 504 7.84 16.37 -25.52
N LYS A 505 8.44 15.38 -24.82
CA LYS A 505 9.89 15.32 -24.56
C LYS A 505 10.70 15.06 -25.85
N ILE A 506 10.24 14.19 -26.76
CA ILE A 506 10.85 14.00 -28.10
C ILE A 506 10.82 15.33 -28.88
N ASP A 507 9.63 15.93 -28.98
CA ASP A 507 9.43 17.15 -29.78
C ASP A 507 10.25 18.33 -29.21
N GLU A 508 10.43 18.45 -27.88
CA GLU A 508 11.32 19.44 -27.29
C GLU A 508 12.79 19.23 -27.71
N ILE A 509 13.33 18.02 -27.54
CA ILE A 509 14.70 17.67 -27.94
C ILE A 509 14.90 17.92 -29.43
N LYS A 510 13.97 17.46 -30.27
CA LYS A 510 14.01 17.61 -31.74
C LYS A 510 14.00 19.07 -32.18
N ASN A 511 13.09 19.88 -31.62
CA ASN A 511 13.04 21.32 -31.88
C ASN A 511 14.34 22.02 -31.42
N PHE A 512 14.93 21.60 -30.30
CA PHE A 512 16.17 22.18 -29.80
C PHE A 512 17.37 21.86 -30.70
N VAL A 513 17.55 20.58 -31.07
CA VAL A 513 18.64 20.12 -31.95
C VAL A 513 18.58 20.82 -33.31
N GLN A 514 17.41 20.85 -33.96
CA GLN A 514 17.23 21.52 -35.26
C GLN A 514 17.53 23.04 -35.18
N LYS A 515 17.12 23.69 -34.09
CA LYS A 515 17.36 25.11 -33.83
C LYS A 515 18.82 25.43 -33.53
N ARG A 516 19.62 24.44 -33.11
CA ARG A 516 21.07 24.54 -32.91
C ARG A 516 21.85 24.27 -34.19
N TYR A 517 21.47 23.25 -34.97
CA TYR A 517 22.07 22.94 -36.28
C TYR A 517 21.98 24.15 -37.23
N LYS A 518 20.77 24.69 -37.43
CA LYS A 518 20.53 25.90 -38.24
C LYS A 518 21.25 27.15 -37.72
N LYS A 519 21.70 27.15 -36.46
CA LYS A 519 22.51 28.24 -35.90
C LYS A 519 23.99 28.05 -36.17
N ASN A 520 24.50 26.81 -36.19
CA ASN A 520 25.89 26.52 -36.54
C ASN A 520 26.16 26.75 -38.04
N GLU A 521 25.27 26.32 -38.93
CA GLU A 521 25.37 26.57 -40.39
C GLU A 521 25.49 28.06 -40.75
N ASN A 522 24.93 28.94 -39.92
CA ASN A 522 24.98 30.40 -40.10
C ASN A 522 26.16 31.07 -39.33
N ASN A 523 26.87 30.35 -38.47
CA ASN A 523 27.89 30.91 -37.56
C ASN A 523 29.33 30.41 -37.83
N ASP A 524 29.60 29.77 -38.97
CA ASP A 524 30.96 29.36 -39.39
C ASP A 524 31.88 30.56 -39.76
N LYS A 525 31.49 31.77 -39.31
CA LYS A 525 32.21 33.05 -39.35
C LYS A 525 31.91 33.88 -38.10
N ASP A 526 32.28 33.39 -36.91
CA ASP A 526 33.17 34.14 -35.99
C ASP A 526 33.38 33.46 -34.63
N ASN A 527 34.58 33.64 -34.06
CA ASN A 527 34.97 33.12 -32.76
C ASN A 527 34.19 33.79 -31.60
N ILE A 528 33.26 33.07 -30.97
CA ILE A 528 32.53 33.56 -29.78
C ILE A 528 32.73 32.64 -28.57
N LYS A 529 33.35 33.18 -27.52
CA LYS A 529 33.39 32.56 -26.18
C LYS A 529 31.97 32.54 -25.59
N ILE A 530 31.40 31.36 -25.39
CA ILE A 530 30.05 31.19 -24.83
C ILE A 530 30.10 31.37 -23.30
N LYS A 531 29.26 32.25 -22.76
CA LYS A 531 29.05 32.43 -21.31
C LYS A 531 28.24 31.26 -20.72
N LYS A 532 28.37 31.05 -19.41
CA LYS A 532 27.42 30.23 -18.65
C LYS A 532 26.07 30.95 -18.59
N ASP A 533 25.09 30.41 -19.30
CA ASP A 533 23.66 30.61 -19.01
C ASP A 533 23.00 29.23 -19.06
N LEU A 534 22.56 28.75 -17.89
CA LEU A 534 21.92 27.46 -17.67
C LEU A 534 20.66 27.70 -16.82
N PRO A 535 19.47 27.23 -17.24
CA PRO A 535 18.37 27.00 -16.30
C PRO A 535 18.85 26.03 -15.22
N LYS A 536 18.43 26.23 -13.97
CA LYS A 536 18.89 25.41 -12.82
C LYS A 536 18.02 24.18 -12.54
N ASP A 537 16.87 24.09 -13.18
CA ASP A 537 15.72 23.38 -12.62
C ASP A 537 15.29 22.18 -13.48
N VAL A 538 16.26 21.36 -13.90
CA VAL A 538 16.02 19.98 -14.38
C VAL A 538 17.07 19.07 -13.72
N ALA A 539 16.65 18.35 -12.68
CA ALA A 539 17.42 17.29 -12.03
C ALA A 539 16.44 16.34 -11.31
N ILE A 540 16.06 15.26 -12.00
CA ILE A 540 15.37 14.07 -11.47
C ILE A 540 16.02 12.88 -12.16
#